data_AF-A0A0G1N4D7-F1
#
_entry.id   AF-A0A0G1N4D7-F1
#
_cell.length_a   1.000
_cell.length_b   1.000
_cell.length_c   1.000
_cell.angle_alpha   90.00
_cell.angle_beta   90.00
_cell.angle_gamma   90.00
#
_symmetry.space_group_name_H-M   'P 1'
#
loop_
_entity.id
_entity.type
_entity.pdbx_description
1 polymer ?
#
loop_
_entity_poly.entity_id
_entity_poly.type
_entity_poly.pdbx_seq_one_letter_code
_entity_poly.pdbx_strand_id
1 'polypeptide(L)'
;MSKKNRANGDETELKVDRALQILTREWDEVVSYHHSSKNGELDVLHTDFLIFLRSRMAFPLQVKSSSGGARQHIKRYHYITVIAVRRNHDERHISSRIRALILRYYRDIRLRSAEADLRRDKVREGDRNRS
;
A
#
# COMPACT_ATOMS: atom_id res chain seq x y z
N MET A 1 -7.57 -2.50 24.94
CA MET A 1 -8.04 -3.25 23.74
C MET A 1 -8.53 -4.62 24.18
N SER A 2 -9.79 -4.99 23.90
CA SER A 2 -10.37 -6.29 24.28
C SER A 2 -9.71 -7.45 23.51
N LYS A 3 -9.56 -8.63 24.15
CA LYS A 3 -9.04 -9.87 23.52
C LYS A 3 -9.75 -10.21 22.21
N LYS A 4 -11.05 -9.92 22.11
CA LYS A 4 -11.88 -10.15 20.90
C LYS A 4 -11.45 -9.31 19.69
N ASN A 5 -10.90 -8.11 19.93
CA ASN A 5 -10.43 -7.23 18.86
C ASN A 5 -9.05 -7.65 18.32
N ARG A 6 -8.23 -8.30 19.15
CA ARG A 6 -6.92 -8.84 18.73
C ARG A 6 -7.09 -10.08 17.85
N ALA A 7 -7.89 -11.05 18.29
CA ALA A 7 -8.17 -12.26 17.49
C ALA A 7 -8.76 -11.95 16.10
N ASN A 8 -9.66 -10.95 16.01
CA ASN A 8 -10.18 -10.49 14.72
C ASN A 8 -9.11 -9.79 13.85
N GLY A 9 -8.12 -9.13 14.45
CA GLY A 9 -7.00 -8.51 13.74
C GLY A 9 -6.11 -9.56 13.11
N ASP A 10 -5.72 -10.56 13.90
CA ASP A 10 -4.87 -11.67 13.46
C ASP A 10 -5.52 -12.47 12.31
N GLU A 11 -6.84 -12.71 12.36
CA GLU A 11 -7.58 -13.36 11.26
C GLU A 11 -7.59 -12.50 9.98
N THR A 12 -7.71 -11.18 10.14
CA THR A 12 -7.75 -10.24 9.01
C THR A 12 -6.40 -10.17 8.30
N GLU A 13 -5.32 -10.11 9.06
CA GLU A 13 -3.95 -10.13 8.53
C GLU A 13 -3.63 -11.46 7.85
N LEU A 14 -4.07 -12.59 8.43
CA LEU A 14 -3.89 -13.91 7.80
C LEU A 14 -4.57 -14.00 6.44
N LYS A 15 -5.77 -13.42 6.27
CA LYS A 15 -6.44 -13.36 4.96
C LYS A 15 -5.67 -12.52 3.95
N VAL A 16 -5.06 -11.42 4.39
CA VAL A 16 -4.23 -10.58 3.53
C VAL A 16 -2.93 -11.30 3.15
N ASP A 17 -2.29 -11.99 4.10
CA ASP A 17 -1.10 -12.80 3.83
C ASP A 17 -1.39 -13.84 2.73
N ARG A 18 -2.46 -14.64 2.89
CA ARG A 18 -2.90 -15.59 1.86
C ARG A 18 -3.23 -14.93 0.52
N ALA A 19 -3.86 -13.76 0.53
CA ALA A 19 -4.15 -13.00 -0.68
C ALA A 19 -2.86 -12.57 -1.40
N LEU A 20 -1.82 -12.19 -0.65
CA LEU A 20 -0.50 -11.86 -1.20
C LEU A 20 0.25 -13.08 -1.72
N GLN A 21 0.08 -14.25 -1.09
CA GLN A 21 0.61 -15.52 -1.63
C GLN A 21 -0.03 -15.85 -3.01
N ILE A 22 -1.35 -15.69 -3.14
CA ILE A 22 -2.05 -15.82 -4.43
C ILE A 22 -1.46 -14.83 -5.44
N LEU A 23 -1.35 -13.55 -5.04
CA LEU A 23 -0.91 -12.49 -5.93
C LEU A 23 0.54 -12.70 -6.42
N THR A 24 1.45 -13.13 -5.54
CA THR A 24 2.85 -13.43 -5.87
C THR A 24 2.99 -14.61 -6.83
N ARG A 25 2.05 -15.58 -6.77
CA ARG A 25 2.02 -16.73 -7.68
C ARG A 25 1.40 -16.42 -9.04
N GLU A 26 0.36 -15.59 -9.05
CA GLU A 26 -0.49 -15.37 -10.23
C GLU A 26 -0.14 -14.08 -11.00
N TRP A 27 0.62 -13.15 -10.40
CA TRP A 27 0.98 -11.89 -11.02
C TRP A 27 2.47 -11.59 -10.86
N ASP A 28 3.19 -11.65 -11.98
CA ASP A 28 4.64 -11.46 -12.11
C ASP A 28 5.16 -10.11 -11.61
N GLU A 29 4.29 -9.11 -11.52
CA GLU A 29 4.60 -7.79 -10.99
C GLU A 29 4.92 -7.82 -9.49
N VAL A 30 4.31 -8.72 -8.71
CA VAL A 30 4.59 -8.86 -7.29
C VAL A 30 5.64 -9.95 -7.10
N VAL A 31 6.85 -9.54 -6.73
CA VAL A 31 8.01 -10.44 -6.63
C VAL A 31 8.04 -11.14 -5.28
N SER A 32 7.79 -10.39 -4.22
CA SER A 32 7.76 -10.89 -2.84
C SER A 32 7.06 -9.87 -1.95
N TYR A 33 6.86 -10.23 -0.68
CA TYR A 33 6.38 -9.31 0.33
C TYR A 33 6.97 -9.67 1.69
N HIS A 34 6.94 -8.71 2.61
CA HIS A 34 7.35 -8.88 4.00
C HIS A 34 6.18 -8.51 4.92
N HIS A 35 5.83 -9.40 5.85
CA HIS A 35 4.86 -9.15 6.92
C HIS A 35 5.60 -8.59 8.14
N SER A 36 5.16 -7.44 8.64
CA SER A 36 5.79 -6.75 9.75
C SER A 36 5.77 -7.60 11.02
N SER A 37 6.91 -7.70 11.69
CA SER A 37 6.95 -8.19 13.07
C SER A 37 6.43 -7.11 14.03
N LYS A 38 5.77 -7.55 15.10
CA LYS A 38 5.31 -6.66 16.16
C LYS A 38 6.50 -5.91 16.76
N ASN A 39 6.37 -4.58 16.89
CA ASN A 39 7.43 -3.65 17.29
C ASN A 39 8.64 -3.61 16.35
N GLY A 40 8.57 -4.21 15.15
CA GLY A 40 9.57 -4.06 14.12
C GLY A 40 9.49 -2.69 13.43
N GLU A 41 10.48 -2.36 12.60
CA GLU A 41 10.56 -1.06 11.93
C GLU A 41 9.30 -0.70 11.15
N LEU A 42 8.72 -1.66 10.42
CA LEU A 42 7.49 -1.43 9.65
C LEU A 42 6.27 -1.17 10.54
N ASP A 43 6.16 -1.84 11.69
CA ASP A 43 5.06 -1.63 12.65
C ASP A 43 5.16 -0.23 13.29
N VAL A 44 6.38 0.23 13.59
CA VAL A 44 6.63 1.62 14.02
C VAL A 44 6.24 2.62 12.93
N LEU A 45 6.46 2.27 11.67
CA LEU A 45 6.01 3.04 10.51
C LEU A 45 4.53 2.81 10.15
N HIS A 46 3.79 2.06 10.98
CA HIS A 46 2.37 1.76 10.79
C HIS A 46 2.07 1.09 9.43
N THR A 47 2.90 0.11 9.07
CA THR A 47 2.78 -0.69 7.85
C THR A 47 2.77 -2.16 8.24
N ASP A 48 1.71 -2.89 7.87
CA ASP A 48 1.61 -4.32 8.17
C ASP A 48 2.34 -5.16 7.12
N PHE A 49 2.29 -4.74 5.85
CA PHE A 49 2.96 -5.44 4.74
C PHE A 49 3.75 -4.49 3.87
N LEU A 50 4.97 -4.87 3.53
CA LEU A 50 5.76 -4.21 2.48
C LEU A 50 5.83 -5.14 1.26
N ILE A 51 5.22 -4.73 0.15
CA ILE A 51 5.17 -5.53 -1.08
C ILE A 51 6.25 -5.06 -2.03
N PHE A 52 7.09 -5.97 -2.51
CA PHE A 52 8.16 -5.67 -3.46
C PHE A 52 7.70 -5.94 -4.88
N LEU A 53 7.76 -4.90 -5.70
CA LEU A 53 7.30 -4.92 -7.08
C LEU A 53 8.47 -5.05 -8.06
N ARG A 54 8.22 -5.66 -9.22
CA ARG A 54 9.23 -5.89 -10.26
C ARG A 54 9.87 -4.60 -10.76
N SER A 55 9.14 -3.50 -10.71
CA SER A 55 9.60 -2.13 -10.98
C SER A 55 10.67 -1.60 -10.02
N ARG A 56 11.17 -2.42 -9.07
CA ARG A 56 12.06 -2.02 -7.96
C ARG A 56 11.40 -1.04 -6.99
N MET A 57 10.07 -0.99 -7.00
CA MET A 57 9.30 -0.19 -6.08
C MET A 57 8.83 -1.03 -4.90
N ALA A 58 8.69 -0.38 -3.75
CA ALA A 58 8.07 -0.97 -2.58
C ALA A 58 6.69 -0.33 -2.37
N PHE A 59 5.69 -1.15 -2.09
CA PHE A 59 4.32 -0.73 -1.85
C PHE A 59 3.96 -1.02 -0.39
N PRO A 60 3.89 0.01 0.48
CA PRO A 60 3.49 -0.16 1.87
C PRO A 60 1.96 -0.31 1.97
N LEU A 61 1.52 -1.34 2.69
CA LEU A 61 0.13 -1.67 2.89
C LEU A 61 -0.18 -1.84 4.38
N GLN A 62 -1.16 -1.08 4.86
CA GLN A 62 -1.77 -1.27 6.16
C GLN A 62 -3.13 -1.95 6.01
N VAL A 63 -3.39 -2.96 6.84
CA VAL A 63 -4.63 -3.67 6.95
C VAL A 63 -5.48 -3.09 8.08
N LYS A 64 -6.78 -2.94 7.83
CA LYS A 64 -7.77 -2.61 8.86
C LYS A 64 -8.99 -3.50 8.71
N SER A 65 -9.52 -3.98 9.83
CA SER A 65 -10.74 -4.80 9.87
C SER A 65 -12.04 -3.98 9.72
N SER A 66 -11.94 -2.65 9.61
CA SER A 66 -13.10 -1.77 9.46
C SER A 66 -12.80 -0.54 8.60
N SER A 67 -13.85 -0.04 7.95
CA SER A 67 -13.81 1.21 7.19
C SER A 67 -13.52 2.42 8.08
N GLY A 68 -14.01 2.42 9.34
CA GLY A 68 -13.74 3.48 10.30
C GLY A 68 -12.26 3.55 10.67
N GLY A 69 -11.65 2.40 11.01
CA GLY A 69 -10.21 2.31 11.27
C GLY A 69 -9.37 2.70 10.04
N ALA A 70 -9.80 2.30 8.85
CA ALA A 70 -9.13 2.69 7.61
C ALA A 70 -9.15 4.21 7.39
N ARG A 71 -10.30 4.87 7.57
CA ARG A 71 -10.42 6.34 7.46
C ARG A 71 -9.54 7.06 8.48
N GLN A 72 -9.50 6.59 9.73
CA GLN A 72 -8.65 7.18 10.77
C GLN A 72 -7.17 7.05 10.42
N HIS A 73 -6.75 5.88 9.93
CA HIS A 73 -5.38 5.66 9.50
C HIS A 73 -5.00 6.57 8.33
N ILE A 74 -5.83 6.64 7.28
CA ILE A 74 -5.57 7.52 6.13
C ILE A 74 -5.44 8.99 6.56
N LYS A 75 -6.24 9.45 7.52
CA LYS A 75 -6.12 10.82 8.05
C LYS A 75 -4.79 11.10 8.74
N ARG A 76 -4.23 10.10 9.44
CA ARG A 76 -3.01 10.26 10.25
C ARG A 76 -1.73 9.92 9.47
N TYR A 77 -1.82 8.97 8.56
CA TYR A 77 -0.72 8.39 7.79
C TYR A 77 -1.10 8.35 6.30
N HIS A 78 -1.35 9.52 5.73
CA HIS A 78 -1.87 9.67 4.36
C HIS A 78 -0.93 9.14 3.26
N TYR A 79 0.32 8.82 3.61
CA TYR A 79 1.33 8.27 2.71
C TYR A 79 1.31 6.74 2.65
N ILE A 80 0.57 6.07 3.53
CA ILE A 80 0.46 4.59 3.58
C ILE A 80 -0.84 4.17 2.90
N THR A 81 -0.75 3.19 2.01
CA THR A 81 -1.96 2.65 1.38
C THR A 81 -2.68 1.75 2.38
N VAL A 82 -4.00 1.94 2.51
CA VAL A 82 -4.81 1.16 3.45
C VAL A 82 -5.80 0.27 2.73
N ILE A 83 -5.88 -1.00 3.15
CA ILE A 83 -6.95 -1.91 2.76
C ILE A 83 -7.87 -2.21 3.94
N ALA A 84 -9.16 -1.95 3.74
CA ALA A 84 -10.20 -2.40 4.67
C ALA A 84 -10.68 -3.80 4.26
N VAL A 85 -10.51 -4.77 5.15
CA VAL A 85 -10.93 -6.17 4.95
C VAL A 85 -12.08 -6.50 5.91
N ARG A 86 -13.12 -7.13 5.38
CA ARG A 86 -14.32 -7.53 6.12
C ARG A 86 -14.37 -9.05 6.22
N ARG A 87 -15.14 -9.58 7.16
CA ARG A 87 -15.27 -11.02 7.40
C ARG A 87 -15.73 -11.81 6.18
N ASN A 88 -16.62 -11.23 5.38
CA ASN A 88 -17.17 -11.87 4.18
C ASN A 88 -16.29 -11.73 2.92
N HIS A 89 -15.12 -11.07 3.02
CA HIS A 89 -14.17 -11.09 1.92
C HIS A 89 -13.36 -12.38 1.96
N ASP A 90 -13.30 -13.05 0.82
CA ASP A 90 -12.34 -14.13 0.56
C ASP A 90 -10.99 -13.58 0.07
N GLU A 91 -9.99 -14.45 0.09
CA GLU A 91 -8.61 -14.15 -0.25
C GLU A 91 -8.43 -13.73 -1.73
N ARG A 92 -9.23 -14.27 -2.67
CA ARG A 92 -9.16 -13.89 -4.09
C ARG A 92 -9.69 -12.48 -4.34
N HIS A 93 -10.79 -12.14 -3.67
CA HIS A 93 -11.35 -10.79 -3.69
C HIS A 93 -10.37 -9.79 -3.08
N ILE A 94 -9.72 -10.13 -1.96
CA ILE A 94 -8.69 -9.30 -1.33
C ILE A 94 -7.50 -9.12 -2.28
N SER A 95 -7.01 -10.20 -2.90
CA SER A 95 -5.90 -10.19 -3.86
C SER A 95 -6.20 -9.25 -5.04
N SER A 96 -7.40 -9.36 -5.62
CA SER A 96 -7.85 -8.50 -6.71
C SER A 96 -7.90 -7.02 -6.30
N ARG A 97 -8.31 -6.73 -5.06
CA ARG A 97 -8.31 -5.37 -4.51
C ARG A 97 -6.90 -4.83 -4.28
N ILE A 98 -5.98 -5.65 -3.78
CA ILE A 98 -4.56 -5.27 -3.62
C ILE A 98 -3.96 -4.95 -4.99
N ARG A 99 -4.21 -5.78 -6.01
CA ARG A 99 -3.81 -5.52 -7.40
C ARG A 99 -4.30 -4.16 -7.90
N ALA A 100 -5.58 -3.85 -7.70
CA ALA A 100 -6.15 -2.57 -8.10
C ALA A 100 -5.49 -1.38 -7.37
N LEU A 101 -5.14 -1.53 -6.09
CA LEU A 101 -4.42 -0.51 -5.33
C LEU A 101 -3.00 -0.28 -5.87
N ILE A 102 -2.28 -1.34 -6.21
CA ILE A 102 -0.93 -1.24 -6.81
C ILE A 102 -0.99 -0.53 -8.17
N LEU A 103 -1.95 -0.90 -9.03
CA LEU A 103 -2.13 -0.24 -10.34
C LEU A 103 -2.44 1.26 -10.20
N ARG A 104 -3.26 1.62 -9.21
CA ARG A 104 -3.54 3.03 -8.88
C ARG A 104 -2.28 3.74 -8.40
N TYR A 105 -1.50 3.10 -7.53
CA TYR A 105 -0.24 3.66 -7.04
C TYR A 105 0.73 3.98 -8.18
N TYR A 106 0.87 3.07 -9.15
CA TYR A 106 1.67 3.35 -10.36
C TYR A 106 1.17 4.55 -11.15
N ARG A 107 -0.14 4.68 -11.32
CA ARG A 107 -0.72 5.85 -12.00
C ARG A 107 -0.39 7.14 -11.25
N ASP A 108 -0.55 7.14 -9.93
CA ASP A 108 -0.30 8.32 -9.10
C ASP A 108 1.18 8.74 -9.15
N ILE A 109 2.11 7.78 -9.15
CA ILE A 109 3.55 8.05 -9.30
C ILE A 109 3.86 8.60 -10.68
N ARG A 110 3.34 7.99 -11.75
CA ARG A 110 3.56 8.46 -13.12
C ARG A 110 3.10 9.90 -13.30
N LEU A 111 1.95 10.26 -12.74
CA LEU A 111 1.42 11.63 -12.77
C LEU A 111 2.35 12.60 -12.03
N ARG A 112 2.82 12.24 -10.83
CA ARG A 112 3.75 13.07 -10.05
C ARG A 112 5.09 13.28 -10.75
N SER A 113 5.62 12.25 -11.41
CA SER A 113 6.86 12.37 -12.19
C SER A 113 6.67 13.35 -13.37
N ALA A 114 5.57 13.24 -14.12
CA ALA A 114 5.27 14.16 -15.21
C ALA A 114 5.10 15.62 -14.73
N GLU A 115 4.44 15.83 -13.59
CA GLU A 115 4.33 17.16 -12.98
C GLU A 115 5.70 17.72 -12.54
N ALA A 116 6.59 16.87 -12.03
CA ALA A 116 7.93 17.27 -11.63
C ALA A 116 8.79 17.67 -12.84
N ASP A 117 8.68 16.94 -13.94
CA ASP A 117 9.38 17.25 -15.19
C ASP A 117 8.91 18.59 -15.77
N LEU A 118 7.59 18.82 -15.84
CA LEU A 118 7.02 20.10 -16.29
C LEU A 118 7.48 21.30 -15.43
N ARG A 119 7.64 21.10 -14.12
CA ARG A 119 8.17 22.16 -13.23
C ARG A 119 9.64 22.47 -13.51
N ARG A 120 10.46 21.45 -13.78
CA ARG A 120 11.89 21.62 -14.12
C ARG A 120 12.06 22.39 -15.44
N ASP A 121 11.24 22.09 -16.43
CA ASP A 121 11.33 22.74 -17.74
C ASP A 121 10.96 24.23 -17.65
N LYS A 122 9.92 24.58 -16.87
CA LYS A 122 9.56 25.98 -16.62
C LYS A 122 10.65 26.78 -15.91
N VAL A 123 11.37 26.18 -14.97
CA VAL A 123 12.52 26.84 -14.30
C VAL A 123 13.63 27.10 -15.31
N ARG A 124 13.97 26.12 -16.15
CA ARG A 124 15.00 26.26 -17.20
C ARG A 124 14.66 27.29 -18.27
N GLU A 125 13.38 27.50 -18.58
CA GLU A 125 12.93 28.58 -19.47
C GLU A 125 13.02 29.95 -18.80
N GLY A 126 12.65 30.04 -17.52
CA GLY A 126 12.77 31.27 -16.73
C GLY A 126 14.21 31.76 -16.57
N ASP A 127 15.16 30.84 -16.39
CA ASP A 127 16.59 31.18 -16.30
C ASP A 127 17.17 31.63 -17.65
N ARG A 128 16.72 31.02 -18.76
CA ARG A 128 17.13 31.42 -20.13
C ARG A 128 16.61 32.79 -20.53
N ASN A 129 15.44 33.20 -20.05
CA ASN A 129 14.86 34.52 -20.34
C ASN A 129 15.40 35.64 -19.43
N ARG A 130 16.27 35.32 -18.46
CA ARG A 130 16.93 36.28 -17.55
C ARG A 130 18.41 36.50 -17.87
N SER A 131 18.95 35.78 -18.85
CA SER A 131 20.32 35.92 -19.37
C SER A 131 20.31 36.76 -20.64
#